data_AF-A0A235HMW2-F1
#
_entry.id   AF-A0A235HMW2-F1
#
_cell.length_a   1.000
_cell.length_b   1.000
_cell.length_c   1.000
_cell.angle_alpha   90.00
_cell.angle_beta   90.00
_cell.angle_gamma   90.00
#
_symmetry.space_group_name_H-M   'P 1'
#
loop_
_entity.id
_entity.type
_entity.pdbx_description
1 polymer ?
#
loop_
_entity_poly.entity_id
_entity_poly.type
_entity_poly.pdbx_seq_one_letter_code
_entity_poly.pdbx_strand_id
1 'polypeptide(L)'
;MVYMEDINLWELPFVALEDRNSLPDEPCVYLAIDKDNSVLYVGMSDNLRQKWKSHPKLEALSRLEGVKISYIRTEAELLRKLENALIKVFKPPLNLTEAPKKGIAALREKIGLTQKQLGDLVGVDTSTIRNWEYGKGSETFAKVARLCKVLECDIEDLFEEEAV
;
A
#
# COMPACT_ATOMS: atom_id res chain seq x y z
N MET A 1 -2.01 3.55 -30.20
CA MET A 1 -1.29 4.03 -29.00
C MET A 1 -2.34 4.59 -28.07
N VAL A 2 -2.62 3.91 -26.95
CA VAL A 2 -3.52 4.42 -25.92
C VAL A 2 -2.65 5.29 -25.01
N TYR A 3 -2.90 6.59 -25.01
CA TYR A 3 -2.21 7.51 -24.12
C TYR A 3 -2.70 7.25 -22.69
N MET A 4 -1.77 7.22 -21.74
CA MET A 4 -2.02 6.90 -20.32
C MET A 4 -2.83 8.02 -19.60
N GLU A 5 -3.17 9.09 -20.32
CA GLU A 5 -3.81 10.31 -19.81
C GLU A 5 -5.33 10.18 -19.62
N ASP A 6 -5.98 9.12 -20.13
CA ASP A 6 -7.44 8.96 -20.07
C ASP A 6 -7.94 7.99 -18.99
N ILE A 7 -7.05 7.39 -18.18
CA ILE A 7 -7.49 6.51 -17.08
C ILE A 7 -7.89 7.40 -15.90
N ASN A 8 -9.16 7.79 -15.87
CA ASN A 8 -9.74 8.41 -14.69
C ASN A 8 -9.89 7.36 -13.58
N LEU A 9 -8.93 7.29 -12.66
CA LEU A 9 -8.96 6.36 -11.52
C LEU A 9 -10.26 6.45 -10.71
N TRP A 10 -10.89 7.62 -10.71
CA TRP A 10 -12.08 7.89 -9.91
C TRP A 10 -13.36 7.36 -10.55
N GLU A 11 -13.32 6.99 -11.83
CA GLU A 11 -14.42 6.39 -12.57
C GLU A 11 -14.24 4.89 -12.81
N LEU A 12 -13.15 4.31 -12.31
CA LEU A 12 -12.90 2.88 -12.45
C LEU A 12 -13.98 2.07 -11.72
N PRO A 13 -14.41 0.94 -12.32
CA PRO A 13 -15.27 0.01 -11.61
C PRO A 13 -14.54 -0.50 -10.38
N PHE A 14 -15.26 -0.58 -9.27
CA PHE A 14 -14.73 -1.06 -8.00
C PHE A 14 -15.70 -1.99 -7.30
N VAL A 15 -15.17 -2.79 -6.39
CA VAL A 15 -15.93 -3.60 -5.43
C VAL A 15 -15.38 -3.30 -4.04
N ALA A 16 -16.25 -3.14 -3.04
CA ALA A 16 -15.82 -3.00 -1.66
C ALA A 16 -15.04 -4.27 -1.24
N LEU A 17 -14.01 -4.14 -0.41
CA LEU A 17 -13.18 -5.29 -0.01
C LEU A 17 -14.00 -6.39 0.70
N GLU A 18 -15.00 -6.00 1.46
CA GLU A 18 -15.97 -6.90 2.10
C GLU A 18 -16.76 -7.73 1.08
N ASP A 19 -17.07 -7.14 -0.08
CA ASP A 19 -17.81 -7.75 -1.18
C ASP A 19 -16.91 -8.39 -2.25
N ARG A 20 -15.62 -8.62 -1.96
CA ARG A 20 -14.62 -9.14 -2.92
C ARG A 20 -15.01 -10.42 -3.67
N ASN A 21 -15.99 -11.17 -3.16
CA ASN A 21 -16.54 -12.32 -3.87
C ASN A 21 -17.25 -11.92 -5.18
N SER A 22 -17.59 -10.64 -5.37
CA SER A 22 -18.21 -10.06 -6.56
C SER A 22 -17.20 -9.53 -7.60
N LEU A 23 -15.90 -9.63 -7.34
CA LEU A 23 -14.83 -9.22 -8.27
C LEU A 23 -14.90 -9.97 -9.60
N PRO A 24 -14.43 -9.39 -10.71
CA PRO A 24 -14.39 -10.08 -12.01
C PRO A 24 -13.44 -11.28 -12.01
N ASP A 25 -13.71 -12.24 -12.88
CA ASP A 25 -12.90 -13.44 -13.14
C ASP A 25 -12.11 -13.32 -14.46
N GLU A 26 -11.78 -12.08 -14.84
CA GLU A 26 -11.09 -11.72 -16.09
C GLU A 26 -9.70 -11.10 -15.81
N PRO A 27 -8.80 -11.07 -16.81
CA PRO A 27 -7.52 -10.39 -16.72
C PRO A 27 -7.66 -8.88 -16.45
N CYS A 28 -7.01 -8.43 -15.38
CA CYS A 28 -7.02 -7.02 -14.99
C CYS A 28 -5.82 -6.61 -14.14
N VAL A 29 -5.56 -5.31 -14.13
CA VAL A 29 -4.74 -4.65 -13.12
C VAL A 29 -5.68 -4.00 -12.12
N TYR A 30 -5.41 -4.16 -10.82
CA TYR A 30 -6.27 -3.71 -9.74
C TYR A 30 -5.51 -2.86 -8.73
N LEU A 31 -6.25 -1.97 -8.08
CA LEU A 31 -5.78 -1.05 -7.05
C LEU A 31 -6.60 -1.28 -5.78
N ALA A 32 -5.95 -1.54 -4.65
CA ALA A 32 -6.59 -1.42 -3.35
C ALA A 32 -6.49 0.03 -2.89
N ILE A 33 -7.63 0.66 -2.63
CA ILE A 33 -7.73 2.10 -2.30
C ILE A 33 -8.50 2.24 -1.00
N ASP A 34 -8.02 3.08 -0.07
CA ASP A 34 -8.73 3.37 1.18
C ASP A 34 -9.89 4.39 1.01
N LYS A 35 -10.57 4.70 2.12
CA LYS A 35 -11.65 5.67 2.17
C LYS A 35 -11.22 7.11 1.86
N ASP A 36 -9.95 7.42 2.04
CA ASP A 36 -9.35 8.73 1.80
C ASP A 36 -8.77 8.83 0.38
N ASN A 37 -9.10 7.85 -0.48
CA ASN A 37 -8.68 7.75 -1.88
C ASN A 37 -7.16 7.54 -2.08
N SER A 38 -6.45 7.04 -1.06
CA SER A 38 -5.04 6.67 -1.17
C SER A 38 -4.89 5.28 -1.78
N VAL A 39 -4.03 5.14 -2.81
CA VAL A 39 -3.71 3.85 -3.42
C VAL A 39 -2.74 3.08 -2.52
N LEU A 40 -3.21 2.01 -1.91
CA LEU A 40 -2.47 1.21 -0.94
C LEU A 40 -1.65 0.10 -1.61
N TYR A 41 -2.20 -0.52 -2.65
CA TYR A 41 -1.60 -1.64 -3.39
C TYR A 41 -2.01 -1.57 -4.85
N VAL A 42 -1.12 -2.00 -5.74
CA VAL A 42 -1.40 -2.29 -7.14
C VAL A 42 -0.98 -3.72 -7.42
N GLY A 43 -1.83 -4.49 -8.10
CA GLY A 43 -1.48 -5.83 -8.55
C GLY A 43 -2.10 -6.15 -9.89
N MET A 44 -1.66 -7.24 -10.50
CA MET A 44 -2.31 -7.81 -11.69
C MET A 44 -2.78 -9.24 -11.44
N SER A 45 -3.78 -9.69 -12.21
CA SER A 45 -4.28 -11.06 -12.17
C SER A 45 -5.03 -11.43 -13.43
N ASP A 46 -4.93 -12.70 -13.85
CA ASP A 46 -5.78 -13.27 -14.90
C ASP A 46 -7.20 -13.62 -14.41
N ASN A 47 -7.39 -13.70 -13.09
CA ASN A 47 -8.68 -14.00 -12.46
C ASN A 47 -8.73 -13.36 -11.07
N LEU A 48 -9.23 -12.13 -11.01
CA LEU A 48 -9.19 -11.32 -9.80
C LEU A 48 -10.01 -11.95 -8.66
N ARG A 49 -11.21 -12.44 -8.95
CA ARG A 49 -12.08 -13.11 -7.97
C ARG A 49 -11.37 -14.28 -7.29
N GLN A 50 -10.72 -15.14 -8.06
CA GLN A 50 -10.00 -16.29 -7.52
C GLN A 50 -8.77 -15.84 -6.73
N LYS A 51 -8.03 -14.84 -7.22
CA LYS A 51 -6.84 -14.28 -6.56
C LYS A 51 -7.16 -13.73 -5.16
N TRP A 52 -8.33 -13.12 -4.98
CA TRP A 52 -8.74 -12.50 -3.71
C TRP A 52 -9.29 -13.47 -2.64
N LYS A 53 -9.39 -14.78 -2.94
CA LYS A 53 -9.71 -15.80 -1.92
C LYS A 53 -8.58 -16.03 -0.93
N SER A 54 -7.32 -15.91 -1.38
CA SER A 54 -6.11 -16.17 -0.57
C SER A 54 -5.06 -15.08 -0.74
N HIS A 55 -5.48 -13.84 -1.02
CA HIS A 55 -4.56 -12.73 -1.30
C HIS A 55 -3.71 -12.40 -0.06
N PRO A 56 -2.37 -12.31 -0.18
CA PRO A 56 -1.47 -12.12 0.97
C PRO A 56 -1.69 -10.77 1.69
N LYS A 57 -2.21 -9.76 0.98
CA LYS A 57 -2.51 -8.45 1.58
C LYS A 57 -3.91 -8.36 2.19
N LEU A 58 -4.74 -9.41 2.10
CA LEU A 58 -6.13 -9.37 2.58
C LEU A 58 -6.20 -9.08 4.08
N GLU A 59 -5.43 -9.79 4.91
CA GLU A 59 -5.43 -9.57 6.37
C GLU A 59 -5.08 -8.12 6.73
N ALA A 60 -4.09 -7.55 6.05
CA ALA A 60 -3.65 -6.18 6.29
C ALA A 60 -4.69 -5.14 5.84
N LEU A 61 -5.31 -5.35 4.69
CA LEU A 61 -6.32 -4.45 4.13
C LEU A 61 -7.66 -4.52 4.87
N SER A 62 -8.07 -5.69 5.37
CA SER A 62 -9.31 -5.86 6.14
C SER A 62 -9.30 -5.15 7.51
N ARG A 63 -8.13 -4.68 7.97
CA ARG A 63 -8.00 -3.87 9.19
C ARG A 63 -8.31 -2.38 8.96
N LEU A 64 -8.48 -1.98 7.71
CA LEU A 64 -8.75 -0.61 7.32
C LEU A 64 -10.21 -0.45 6.96
N GLU A 65 -10.76 0.69 7.30
CA GLU A 65 -12.15 1.02 7.03
C GLU A 65 -12.31 1.53 5.59
N GLY A 66 -13.34 1.04 4.89
CA GLY A 66 -13.74 1.57 3.58
C GLY A 66 -12.80 1.26 2.43
N VAL A 67 -12.02 0.18 2.51
CA VAL A 67 -11.17 -0.24 1.39
C VAL A 67 -12.01 -0.73 0.21
N LYS A 68 -11.71 -0.24 -0.99
CA LYS A 68 -12.25 -0.70 -2.26
C LYS A 68 -11.16 -1.27 -3.16
N ILE A 69 -11.54 -2.22 -4.00
CA ILE A 69 -10.69 -2.79 -5.05
C ILE A 69 -11.19 -2.26 -6.38
N SER A 70 -10.49 -1.27 -6.93
CA SER A 70 -10.74 -0.74 -8.27
C SER A 70 -9.94 -1.53 -9.30
N TYR A 71 -10.44 -1.70 -10.52
CA TYR A 71 -9.75 -2.52 -11.51
C TYR A 71 -9.91 -2.03 -12.95
N ILE A 72 -8.90 -2.32 -13.76
CA ILE A 72 -8.79 -2.00 -15.17
C ILE A 72 -8.66 -3.31 -15.93
N ARG A 73 -9.70 -3.66 -16.70
CA ARG A 73 -9.69 -4.83 -17.57
C ARG A 73 -8.74 -4.57 -18.73
N THR A 74 -7.88 -5.53 -19.04
CA THR A 74 -6.89 -5.38 -20.10
C THR A 74 -6.44 -6.74 -20.62
N GLU A 75 -5.78 -6.74 -21.78
CA GLU A 75 -5.18 -7.95 -22.36
C GLU A 75 -3.99 -8.45 -21.53
N ALA A 76 -3.77 -9.77 -21.54
CA ALA A 76 -2.75 -10.45 -20.73
C ALA A 76 -1.34 -9.90 -20.97
N GLU A 77 -1.01 -9.52 -22.20
CA GLU A 77 0.29 -8.95 -22.58
C GLU A 77 0.54 -7.55 -22.02
N LEU A 78 -0.52 -6.82 -21.66
CA LEU A 78 -0.44 -5.46 -21.11
C LEU A 78 -0.41 -5.44 -19.58
N LEU A 79 -0.78 -6.53 -18.91
CA LEU A 79 -0.91 -6.61 -17.45
C LEU A 79 0.34 -6.10 -16.74
N ARG A 80 1.51 -6.67 -17.07
CA ARG A 80 2.78 -6.32 -16.41
C ARG A 80 3.18 -4.88 -16.69
N LYS A 81 2.97 -4.40 -17.91
CA LYS A 81 3.33 -3.04 -18.31
C LYS A 81 2.48 -2.02 -17.56
N LEU A 82 1.18 -2.28 -17.46
CA LEU A 82 0.25 -1.41 -16.75
C LEU A 82 0.44 -1.46 -15.23
N GLU A 83 0.65 -2.64 -14.64
CA GLU A 83 1.00 -2.80 -13.22
C GLU A 83 2.23 -1.96 -12.86
N ASN A 84 3.32 -2.10 -13.62
CA ASN A 84 4.56 -1.36 -13.38
C ASN A 84 4.37 0.15 -13.53
N ALA A 85 3.57 0.59 -14.52
CA ALA A 85 3.28 2.01 -14.70
C ALA A 85 2.50 2.59 -13.52
N LEU A 86 1.45 1.90 -13.06
CA LEU A 86 0.66 2.32 -11.91
C LEU A 86 1.46 2.27 -10.61
N ILE A 87 2.30 1.25 -10.38
CA ILE A 87 3.21 1.22 -9.22
C ILE A 87 4.16 2.41 -9.26
N LYS A 88 4.72 2.74 -10.43
CA LYS A 88 5.64 3.88 -10.57
C LYS A 88 4.95 5.23 -10.31
N VAL A 89 3.70 5.38 -10.77
CA VAL A 89 2.92 6.61 -10.61
C VAL A 89 2.39 6.79 -9.18
N PHE A 90 1.81 5.73 -8.60
CA PHE A 90 1.15 5.79 -7.29
C PHE A 90 2.05 5.47 -6.10
N LYS A 91 3.21 4.83 -6.35
CA LYS A 91 4.15 4.33 -5.33
C LYS A 91 3.44 3.69 -4.12
N PRO A 92 2.54 2.72 -4.37
CA PRO A 92 1.68 2.18 -3.34
C PRO A 92 2.48 1.49 -2.22
N PRO A 93 2.17 1.78 -0.94
CA PRO A 93 2.83 1.22 0.23
C PRO A 93 3.06 -0.30 0.20
N LEU A 94 2.05 -1.04 -0.28
CA LEU A 94 2.01 -2.49 -0.21
C LEU A 94 2.81 -3.18 -1.32
N ASN A 95 3.29 -2.42 -2.31
CA ASN A 95 4.20 -2.89 -3.35
C ASN A 95 5.66 -2.68 -3.00
N LEU A 96 5.96 -1.88 -1.97
CA LEU A 96 7.31 -1.62 -1.53
C LEU A 96 7.83 -2.87 -0.80
N THR A 97 8.81 -3.53 -1.42
CA THR A 97 9.42 -4.77 -0.92
C THR A 97 10.55 -4.51 0.06
N GLU A 98 11.01 -3.27 0.16
CA GLU A 98 12.06 -2.87 1.08
C GLU A 98 11.44 -2.18 2.30
N ALA A 99 11.97 -2.48 3.48
CA ALA A 99 11.62 -1.75 4.69
C ALA A 99 11.89 -0.25 4.48
N PRO A 100 11.12 0.64 5.12
CA PRO A 100 11.42 2.06 5.10
C PRO A 100 12.88 2.34 5.53
N LYS A 101 13.65 2.96 4.64
CA LYS A 101 15.07 3.30 4.84
C LYS A 101 15.36 4.75 5.23
N LYS A 102 14.39 5.69 5.25
CA LYS A 102 14.53 6.98 5.95
C LYS A 102 14.25 6.71 7.40
N GLY A 103 15.17 7.14 8.27
CA GLY A 103 15.13 6.80 9.69
C GLY A 103 13.78 7.17 10.32
N ILE A 104 12.96 6.16 10.62
CA ILE A 104 11.77 6.30 11.50
C ILE A 104 12.16 7.06 12.77
N ALA A 105 13.39 6.88 13.24
CA ALA A 105 14.00 7.62 14.34
C ALA A 105 14.05 9.14 14.09
N ALA A 106 14.52 9.57 12.92
CA ALA A 106 14.64 10.99 12.58
C ALA A 106 13.27 11.68 12.50
N LEU A 107 12.28 11.02 11.90
CA LEU A 107 10.90 11.53 11.84
C LEU A 107 10.26 11.61 13.23
N ARG A 108 10.43 10.55 14.03
CA ARG A 108 9.98 10.50 15.42
C ARG A 108 10.60 11.63 16.25
N GLU A 109 11.90 11.87 16.11
CA GLU A 109 12.64 12.91 16.83
C GLU A 109 12.24 14.32 16.41
N LYS A 110 11.97 14.53 15.11
CA LYS A 110 11.47 15.80 14.59
C LYS A 110 10.17 16.26 15.26
N ILE A 111 9.29 15.31 15.60
CA ILE A 111 8.03 15.59 16.31
C ILE A 111 8.13 15.38 17.84
N GLY A 112 9.33 15.19 18.37
CA GLY A 112 9.59 15.12 19.82
C GLY A 112 9.08 13.86 20.52
N LEU A 113 8.88 12.75 19.80
CA LEU A 113 8.40 11.50 20.39
C LEU A 113 9.56 10.60 20.84
N THR A 114 9.34 9.82 21.91
CA THR A 114 10.19 8.68 22.29
C THR A 114 9.75 7.40 21.56
N GLN A 115 10.64 6.40 21.46
CA GLN A 115 10.29 5.10 20.86
C GLN A 115 9.05 4.47 21.53
N LYS A 116 8.91 4.64 22.85
CA LYS A 116 7.74 4.15 23.61
C LYS A 116 6.47 4.88 23.20
N GLN A 117 6.49 6.22 23.16
CA GLN A 117 5.32 7.00 22.75
C GLN A 117 4.90 6.70 21.32
N LEU A 118 5.87 6.52 20.41
CA LEU A 118 5.57 6.10 19.04
C LEU A 118 4.93 4.70 19.02
N GLY A 119 5.45 3.77 19.82
CA GLY A 119 4.88 2.43 19.99
C GLY A 119 3.45 2.46 20.49
N ASP A 120 3.17 3.24 21.54
CA ASP A 120 1.83 3.41 22.11
C ASP A 120 0.84 3.99 21.08
N LEU A 121 1.27 4.98 20.28
CA LEU A 121 0.44 5.59 19.23
C LEU A 121 0.16 4.66 18.05
N VAL A 122 1.17 3.88 17.63
CA VAL A 122 1.05 2.92 16.52
C VAL A 122 0.36 1.62 16.98
N GLY A 123 0.40 1.30 18.27
CA GLY A 123 -0.10 0.06 18.86
C GLY A 123 0.88 -1.10 18.73
N VAL A 124 2.16 -0.85 18.98
CA VAL A 124 3.23 -1.86 19.00
C VAL A 124 4.16 -1.67 20.20
N ASP A 125 4.87 -2.74 20.55
CA ASP A 125 5.88 -2.66 21.60
C ASP A 125 7.07 -1.77 21.20
N THR A 126 7.74 -1.20 22.20
CA THR A 126 8.93 -0.34 21.99
C THR A 126 10.04 -1.08 21.23
N SER A 127 10.20 -2.38 21.44
CA SER A 127 11.15 -3.23 20.69
C SER A 127 10.81 -3.33 19.20
N THR A 128 9.52 -3.25 18.84
CA THR A 128 9.07 -3.24 17.45
C THR A 128 9.46 -1.95 16.77
N ILE A 129 9.25 -0.79 17.42
CA ILE A 129 9.72 0.51 16.92
C ILE A 129 11.23 0.50 16.74
N ARG A 130 11.98 0.03 17.74
CA ARG A 130 13.43 -0.11 17.66
C ARG A 130 13.86 -0.96 16.46
N ASN A 131 13.22 -2.12 16.25
CA ASN A 131 13.52 -2.97 15.11
C ASN A 131 13.28 -2.23 13.79
N TRP A 132 12.14 -1.53 13.65
CA TRP A 132 11.85 -0.76 12.44
C TRP A 132 12.86 0.36 12.20
N GLU A 133 13.29 1.07 13.26
CA GLU A 133 14.34 2.09 13.17
C GLU A 133 15.69 1.51 12.73
N TYR A 134 15.96 0.23 13.00
CA TYR A 134 17.12 -0.51 12.49
C TYR A 134 16.89 -1.21 11.15
N GLY A 135 15.78 -0.93 10.47
CA GLY A 135 15.42 -1.56 9.19
C GLY A 135 15.04 -3.05 9.31
N LYS A 136 14.74 -3.52 10.53
CA LYS A 136 14.34 -4.90 10.82
C LYS A 136 12.83 -4.99 11.05
N GLY A 137 12.17 -5.96 10.43
CA GLY A 137 10.76 -6.23 10.63
C GLY A 137 9.86 -5.46 9.67
N SER A 138 9.85 -5.89 8.41
CA SER A 138 8.69 -5.77 7.54
C SER A 138 7.51 -6.45 8.25
N GLU A 139 6.29 -5.93 8.34
CA GLU A 139 5.28 -6.37 7.36
C GLU A 139 3.86 -5.81 7.56
N THR A 140 3.53 -5.08 8.64
CA THR A 140 2.11 -4.75 8.86
C THR A 140 1.77 -3.35 8.35
N PHE A 141 1.15 -3.31 7.18
CA PHE A 141 0.69 -2.07 6.53
C PHE A 141 -0.21 -1.17 7.36
N ALA A 142 -1.15 -1.74 8.12
CA ALA A 142 -1.96 -0.96 9.06
C ALA A 142 -1.08 -0.15 10.04
N LYS A 143 0.09 -0.68 10.38
CA LYS A 143 1.06 -0.01 11.24
C LYS A 143 1.87 1.03 10.48
N VAL A 144 2.23 0.79 9.21
CA VAL A 144 2.91 1.76 8.35
C VAL A 144 2.01 2.96 8.02
N ALA A 145 0.75 2.73 7.64
CA ALA A 145 -0.22 3.80 7.43
C ALA A 145 -0.46 4.61 8.72
N ARG A 146 -0.55 3.92 9.86
CA ARG A 146 -0.65 4.58 11.17
C ARG A 146 0.61 5.34 11.54
N LEU A 147 1.79 4.82 11.16
CA LEU A 147 3.07 5.47 11.32
C LEU A 147 3.12 6.77 10.51
N CYS A 148 2.81 6.74 9.21
CA CYS A 148 2.70 7.94 8.35
C CYS A 148 1.74 8.97 8.96
N LYS A 149 0.58 8.53 9.44
CA LYS A 149 -0.40 9.41 10.10
C LYS A 149 0.14 10.04 11.39
N VAL A 150 0.87 9.28 12.20
CA VAL A 150 1.44 9.77 13.47
C VAL A 150 2.64 10.68 13.23
N LEU A 151 3.45 10.38 12.21
CA LEU A 151 4.65 11.12 11.86
C LEU A 151 4.37 12.34 10.96
N GLU A 152 3.11 12.54 10.56
CA GLU A 152 2.69 13.59 9.61
C GLU A 152 3.56 13.59 8.34
N CYS A 153 3.81 12.39 7.80
CA CYS A 153 4.69 12.19 6.66
C CYS A 153 4.05 11.29 5.61
N ASP A 154 4.52 11.42 4.38
CA ASP A 154 4.17 10.47 3.33
C ASP A 154 5.02 9.21 3.43
N ILE A 155 4.60 8.16 2.74
CA ILE A 155 5.36 6.90 2.73
C ILE A 155 6.75 7.07 2.13
N GLU A 156 6.90 7.99 1.18
CA GLU A 156 8.17 8.31 0.52
C GLU A 156 9.19 8.92 1.50
N ASP A 157 8.70 9.60 2.54
CA ASP A 157 9.52 10.11 3.63
C ASP A 157 10.03 9.01 4.55
N LEU A 158 9.58 7.77 4.35
CA LEU A 158 10.10 6.61 5.03
C LEU A 158 11.24 5.92 4.25
N PHE A 159 11.70 6.37 3.08
CA PHE A 159 12.84 5.78 2.34
C PHE A 159 14.04 6.73 2.14
N GLU A 160 15.26 6.30 2.48
CA GLU A 160 16.52 7.00 2.17
C GLU A 160 17.04 6.49 0.83
N GLU A 161 17.52 7.40 0.00
CA GLU A 161 18.39 7.05 -1.14
C GLU A 161 19.81 6.85 -0.59
N GLU A 162 20.40 5.67 -0.82
CA GLU A 162 21.85 5.54 -0.67
C GLU A 162 22.50 6.45 -1.72
N ALA A 163 23.24 7.46 -1.26
CA ALA A 163 24.18 8.18 -2.09
C ALA A 163 25.28 7.18 -2.50
N VAL A 164 25.17 6.66 -3.73
CA VAL A 164 26.24 5.90 -4.40
C VAL A 164 27.42 6.84 -4.69
#